data_AF-A0AAD6T4Z3-F1
#
_entry.id   AF-A0AAD6T4Z3-F1
#
_cell.length_a   1.000
_cell.length_b   1.000
_cell.length_c   1.000
_cell.angle_alpha   90.00
_cell.angle_beta   90.00
_cell.angle_gamma   90.00
#
_symmetry.space_group_name_H-M   'P 1'
#
loop_
_entity.id
_entity.type
_entity.pdbx_description
1 polymer ?
#
loop_
_entity_poly.entity_id
_entity_poly.type
_entity_poly.pdbx_seq_one_letter_code
_entity_poly.pdbx_strand_id
1 'polypeptide(L)'
;MSVCGHFKPYLRRAKISGQYRRAASGWAKNGDATNMINELLSSKKKCPTQTSSDDRMDKLLADALKSEDGSMPALTDSSGVNFYEPIYLTEEEIVEKMGYIVEWAQSALFGPAILAPFVFMPPRKPKTAQSKAEDAAREAWTQEAITAVAASGLTPSGRPVFSLRAAAKQYNISSTTLTARWNSRTTRVESHVERQKLSPAQELVLKEWIKVMGVRGVPLTMTAVAEYASVIVGEEKITKYNLPTYYHTAREKAMTPKTIQSAFRSCGIFPFNRNIIEDDADKL
;
A
#
# COMPACT_ATOMS: atom_id res chain seq x y z
N MET A 1 -44.20 42.95 9.86
CA MET A 1 -43.06 42.91 8.91
C MET A 1 -42.61 41.46 8.80
N SER A 2 -43.02 40.75 7.75
CA SER A 2 -42.76 39.32 7.56
C SER A 2 -41.54 39.16 6.68
N VAL A 3 -40.48 38.54 7.20
CA VAL A 3 -39.25 38.24 6.47
C VAL A 3 -39.24 36.76 6.13
N CYS A 4 -39.76 36.41 4.94
CA CYS A 4 -39.60 35.06 4.38
C CYS A 4 -38.18 34.90 3.81
N GLY A 5 -37.32 34.26 4.60
CA GLY A 5 -35.98 33.84 4.16
C GLY A 5 -36.04 32.65 3.20
N HIS A 6 -35.64 32.89 1.96
CA HIS A 6 -35.46 31.88 0.91
C HIS A 6 -34.27 30.96 1.24
N PHE A 7 -34.55 29.73 1.70
CA PHE A 7 -33.56 28.68 1.88
C PHE A 7 -33.44 27.87 0.58
N LYS A 8 -32.35 28.04 -0.18
CA LYS A 8 -32.05 27.20 -1.36
C LYS A 8 -31.21 26.00 -0.91
N PRO A 9 -31.66 24.74 -1.10
CA PRO A 9 -30.83 23.58 -0.85
C PRO A 9 -29.85 23.34 -2.01
N TYR A 10 -28.54 23.45 -1.73
CA TYR A 10 -27.49 22.97 -2.62
C TYR A 10 -27.37 21.44 -2.52
N LEU A 11 -28.24 20.71 -3.21
CA LEU A 11 -28.01 19.30 -3.50
C LEU A 11 -27.22 19.19 -4.82
N ARG A 12 -25.89 19.05 -4.73
CA ARG A 12 -25.08 18.59 -5.86
C ARG A 12 -25.48 17.15 -6.17
N ARG A 13 -26.33 16.97 -7.20
CA ARG A 13 -26.59 15.68 -7.85
C ARG A 13 -25.27 15.11 -8.38
N ALA A 14 -24.71 14.12 -7.67
CA ALA A 14 -23.78 13.19 -8.27
C ALA A 14 -24.55 12.39 -9.34
N LYS A 15 -24.21 12.58 -10.62
CA LYS A 15 -24.66 11.71 -11.71
C LYS A 15 -23.98 10.35 -11.53
N ILE A 16 -24.60 9.47 -10.75
CA ILE A 16 -24.28 8.05 -10.78
C ILE A 16 -24.83 7.52 -12.11
N SER A 17 -23.91 7.13 -12.99
CA SER A 17 -24.19 6.57 -14.31
C SER A 17 -25.10 5.35 -14.19
N GLY A 18 -26.25 5.40 -14.85
CA GLY A 18 -27.30 4.38 -14.85
C GLY A 18 -26.98 3.05 -15.55
N GLN A 19 -25.71 2.63 -15.62
CA GLN A 19 -25.32 1.37 -16.26
C GLN A 19 -25.28 0.16 -15.31
N TYR A 20 -25.31 0.34 -13.99
CA TYR A 20 -25.15 -0.77 -13.03
C TYR A 20 -26.46 -1.35 -12.44
N ARG A 21 -27.65 -0.85 -12.84
CA ARG A 21 -28.93 -1.38 -12.30
C ARG A 21 -29.45 -2.66 -12.97
N ARG A 22 -28.91 -3.09 -14.12
CA ARG A 22 -29.45 -4.27 -14.84
C ARG A 22 -28.73 -5.60 -14.54
N ALA A 23 -27.61 -5.59 -13.82
CA ALA A 23 -26.91 -6.83 -13.46
C ALA A 23 -27.44 -7.49 -12.17
N ALA A 24 -28.15 -6.76 -11.32
CA ALA A 24 -28.54 -7.25 -9.99
C ALA A 24 -29.90 -7.98 -9.93
N SER A 25 -30.69 -7.99 -11.01
CA SER A 25 -32.04 -8.61 -10.99
C SER A 25 -32.11 -10.04 -11.55
N GLY A 26 -30.99 -10.61 -12.01
CA GLY A 26 -30.96 -11.93 -12.65
C GLY A 26 -30.57 -13.10 -11.72
N TRP A 27 -30.03 -12.82 -10.53
CA TRP A 27 -29.39 -13.85 -9.68
C TRP A 27 -30.29 -14.44 -8.58
N ALA A 28 -31.56 -14.04 -8.50
CA ALA A 28 -32.45 -14.41 -7.39
C ALA A 28 -33.41 -15.59 -7.70
N LYS A 29 -33.15 -16.42 -8.73
CA LYS A 29 -34.13 -17.46 -9.14
C LYS A 29 -33.69 -18.91 -9.07
N ASN A 30 -32.43 -19.24 -8.75
CA ASN A 30 -32.00 -20.64 -8.66
C ASN A 30 -31.64 -20.97 -7.20
N GLY A 31 -32.59 -21.58 -6.49
CA GLY A 31 -32.50 -21.98 -5.09
C GLY A 31 -31.57 -23.17 -4.80
N ASP A 32 -30.43 -23.28 -5.48
CA ASP A 32 -29.48 -24.41 -5.31
C ASP A 32 -28.32 -24.12 -4.35
N ALA A 33 -28.03 -22.85 -4.04
CA ALA A 33 -26.87 -22.51 -3.21
C ALA A 33 -27.03 -22.90 -1.73
N THR A 34 -28.25 -23.00 -1.23
CA THR A 34 -28.54 -23.34 0.18
C THR A 34 -28.32 -24.82 0.52
N ASN A 35 -28.42 -25.73 -0.46
CA ASN A 35 -28.22 -27.16 -0.21
C ASN A 35 -26.72 -27.54 -0.17
N MET A 36 -25.88 -26.92 -1.00
CA MET A 36 -24.43 -27.13 -0.97
C MET A 36 -23.77 -26.67 0.33
N ILE A 37 -24.26 -25.59 0.94
CA ILE A 37 -23.70 -25.05 2.19
C ILE A 37 -24.04 -25.96 3.38
N ASN A 38 -25.25 -26.54 3.42
CA ASN A 38 -25.65 -27.44 4.50
C ASN A 38 -24.98 -28.81 4.41
N GLU A 39 -24.65 -29.28 3.21
CA GLU A 39 -23.89 -30.52 3.00
C GLU A 39 -22.41 -30.37 3.40
N LEU A 40 -21.81 -29.20 3.16
CA LEU A 40 -20.45 -28.88 3.62
C LEU A 40 -20.35 -28.75 5.14
N LEU A 41 -21.40 -28.28 5.83
CA LEU A 41 -21.41 -28.14 7.29
C LEU A 41 -21.64 -29.46 8.03
N SER A 42 -22.28 -30.45 7.40
CA SER A 42 -22.55 -31.77 8.01
C SER A 42 -21.35 -32.75 7.94
N SER A 43 -20.36 -32.48 7.08
CA SER A 43 -19.18 -33.34 6.88
C SER A 43 -18.07 -33.17 7.94
N LYS A 44 -18.19 -32.23 8.88
CA LYS A 44 -17.21 -32.04 9.98
C LYS A 44 -17.37 -33.10 11.06
N LYS A 45 -16.85 -34.30 10.77
CA LYS A 45 -16.55 -35.32 11.78
C LYS A 45 -15.55 -34.78 12.81
N LYS A 46 -15.85 -35.03 14.09
CA LYS A 46 -15.02 -34.83 15.28
C LYS A 46 -13.53 -35.07 14.99
N CYS A 47 -12.71 -34.02 15.11
CA CYS A 47 -11.27 -34.19 15.33
C CYS A 47 -11.04 -34.53 16.80
N PRO A 48 -10.21 -35.53 17.13
CA PRO A 48 -9.77 -35.79 18.49
C PRO A 48 -8.96 -34.59 18.99
N THR A 49 -9.19 -34.23 20.25
CA THR A 49 -8.48 -33.21 21.02
C THR A 49 -6.98 -33.21 20.73
N GLN A 50 -6.52 -32.18 20.03
CA GLN A 50 -5.10 -31.86 19.90
C GLN A 50 -4.61 -31.36 21.26
N THR A 51 -3.76 -32.15 21.90
CA THR A 51 -2.84 -31.65 22.91
C THR A 51 -1.86 -30.70 22.23
N SER A 52 -1.90 -29.43 22.68
CA SER A 52 -0.99 -28.31 22.44
C SER A 52 0.28 -28.64 21.66
N SER A 53 0.29 -28.34 20.34
CA SER A 53 1.52 -28.33 19.53
C SER A 53 2.47 -27.20 19.91
N ASP A 54 1.95 -26.19 20.61
CA ASP A 54 2.70 -24.97 20.95
C ASP A 54 3.73 -25.26 22.05
N ASP A 55 3.41 -26.13 23.02
CA ASP A 55 4.38 -26.58 24.05
C ASP A 55 5.57 -27.37 23.46
N ARG A 56 5.40 -27.96 22.26
CA ARG A 56 6.44 -28.75 21.61
C ARG A 56 7.43 -27.88 20.84
N MET A 57 6.97 -26.75 20.27
CA MET A 57 7.84 -25.80 19.58
C MET A 57 8.68 -24.96 20.54
N ASP A 58 8.11 -24.55 21.67
CA ASP A 58 8.85 -23.79 22.68
C ASP A 58 9.94 -24.62 23.36
N LYS A 59 9.70 -25.94 23.52
CA LYS A 59 10.72 -26.87 24.02
C LYS A 59 11.88 -27.07 23.03
N LEU A 60 11.58 -27.15 21.73
CA LEU A 60 12.61 -27.28 20.69
C LEU A 60 13.47 -26.02 20.54
N LEU A 61 12.88 -24.83 20.71
CA LEU A 61 13.62 -23.57 20.73
C LEU A 61 14.52 -23.43 21.98
N ALA A 62 14.04 -23.88 23.14
CA ALA A 62 14.82 -23.87 24.38
C ALA A 62 16.00 -24.87 24.35
N ASP A 63 15.84 -26.00 23.67
CA ASP A 63 16.91 -27.00 23.52
C ASP A 63 17.95 -26.59 22.46
N ALA A 64 17.54 -25.90 21.39
CA ALA A 64 18.45 -25.37 20.37
C ALA A 64 19.36 -24.23 20.88
N LEU A 65 18.91 -23.48 21.90
CA LEU A 65 19.72 -22.42 22.53
C LEU A 65 20.78 -22.95 23.51
N LYS A 66 20.74 -24.26 23.86
CA LYS A 66 21.69 -24.88 24.79
C LYS A 66 22.82 -25.66 24.13
N SER A 67 22.78 -25.87 22.81
CA SER A 67 23.86 -26.56 22.09
C SER A 67 24.91 -25.56 21.60
N GLU A 68 26.07 -25.51 22.25
CA GLU A 68 27.19 -24.62 21.90
C GLU A 68 27.95 -25.04 20.61
N ASP A 69 27.63 -26.21 20.05
CA ASP A 69 28.47 -26.83 19.02
C ASP A 69 28.11 -26.46 17.57
N GLY A 70 27.09 -25.64 17.35
CA GLY A 70 26.74 -25.11 16.02
C GLY A 70 26.39 -26.14 14.94
N SER A 71 26.28 -27.43 15.27
CA SER A 71 25.89 -28.49 14.35
C SER A 71 24.39 -28.73 14.42
N MET A 72 23.65 -28.37 13.36
CA MET A 72 22.23 -28.68 13.26
C MET A 72 22.01 -30.21 13.23
N PRO A 73 21.13 -30.76 14.07
CA PRO A 73 20.76 -32.17 13.96
C PRO A 73 20.00 -32.39 12.65
N ALA A 74 20.41 -33.40 11.88
CA ALA A 74 19.69 -33.84 10.70
C ALA A 74 18.27 -34.27 11.10
N LEU A 75 17.26 -33.53 10.62
CA LEU A 75 15.85 -33.86 10.79
C LEU A 75 15.51 -35.05 9.89
N THR A 76 15.78 -36.26 10.37
CA THR A 76 15.21 -37.50 9.81
C THR A 76 13.99 -37.88 10.64
N ASP A 77 12.86 -38.15 10.01
CA ASP A 77 11.75 -38.79 10.69
C ASP A 77 12.06 -40.29 10.93
N SER A 78 11.20 -40.96 11.68
CA SER A 78 11.34 -42.40 11.99
C SER A 78 11.22 -43.32 10.75
N SER A 79 10.98 -42.77 9.56
CA SER A 79 10.93 -43.50 8.30
C SER A 79 12.20 -43.38 7.45
N GLY A 80 13.14 -42.50 7.84
CA GLY A 80 14.40 -42.32 7.12
C GLY A 80 14.26 -41.66 5.75
N VAL A 81 13.10 -41.07 5.43
CA VAL A 81 12.84 -40.41 4.15
C VAL A 81 13.23 -38.93 4.25
N ASN A 82 14.22 -38.55 3.44
CA ASN A 82 14.71 -37.18 3.36
C ASN A 82 13.67 -36.32 2.62
N PHE A 83 13.03 -35.36 3.29
CA PHE A 83 11.95 -34.53 2.73
C PHE A 83 12.43 -33.48 1.68
N TYR A 84 13.71 -33.53 1.29
CA TYR A 84 14.34 -32.67 0.29
C TYR A 84 14.88 -33.52 -0.87
N GLU A 85 14.00 -34.17 -1.63
CA GLU A 85 14.29 -34.45 -3.03
C GLU A 85 13.68 -33.30 -3.86
N PRO A 86 14.51 -32.44 -4.50
CA PRO A 86 14.00 -31.47 -5.44
C PRO A 86 13.37 -32.23 -6.61
N ILE A 87 12.10 -31.98 -6.88
CA ILE A 87 11.46 -32.43 -8.11
C ILE A 87 12.05 -31.57 -9.23
N TYR A 88 13.15 -32.03 -9.80
CA TYR A 88 13.70 -31.46 -11.03
C TYR A 88 12.74 -31.86 -12.17
N LEU A 89 11.78 -30.99 -12.48
CA LEU A 89 11.11 -31.04 -13.78
C LEU A 89 12.20 -30.84 -14.84
N THR A 90 12.26 -31.74 -15.80
CA THR A 90 13.17 -31.60 -16.93
C THR A 90 12.78 -30.38 -17.77
N GLU A 91 13.74 -29.76 -18.47
CA GLU A 91 13.45 -28.59 -19.31
C GLU A 91 12.35 -28.88 -20.34
N GLU A 92 12.21 -30.13 -20.77
CA GLU A 92 11.18 -30.60 -21.69
C GLU A 92 9.76 -30.52 -21.09
N GLU A 93 9.56 -30.95 -19.84
CA GLU A 93 8.25 -30.86 -19.16
C GLU A 93 7.82 -29.40 -18.90
N ILE A 94 8.77 -28.49 -18.70
CA ILE A 94 8.48 -27.07 -18.50
C ILE A 94 8.00 -26.44 -19.82
N VAL A 95 8.66 -26.76 -20.93
CA VAL A 95 8.27 -26.27 -22.26
C VAL A 95 6.90 -26.79 -22.66
N GLU A 96 6.62 -28.07 -22.41
CA GLU A 96 5.32 -28.68 -22.71
C GLU A 96 4.19 -28.04 -21.90
N LYS A 97 4.38 -27.86 -20.58
CA LYS A 97 3.36 -27.23 -19.71
C LYS A 97 3.15 -25.75 -20.00
N MET A 98 4.18 -25.01 -20.44
CA MET A 98 4.02 -23.61 -20.86
C MET A 98 3.29 -23.47 -22.20
N GLY A 99 3.48 -24.40 -23.14
CA GLY A 99 2.77 -24.41 -24.42
C GLY A 99 1.24 -24.43 -24.25
N TYR A 100 0.74 -25.31 -23.36
CA TYR A 100 -0.70 -25.44 -23.08
C TYR A 100 -1.35 -24.17 -22.50
N ILE A 101 -0.59 -23.37 -21.72
CA ILE A 101 -1.12 -22.15 -21.09
C ILE A 101 -1.29 -21.02 -22.12
N VAL A 102 -0.37 -20.92 -23.09
CA VAL A 102 -0.42 -19.89 -24.15
C VAL A 102 -1.60 -20.12 -25.10
N GLU A 103 -1.84 -21.38 -25.47
CA GLU A 103 -2.92 -21.74 -26.40
C GLU A 103 -4.33 -21.57 -25.77
N TRP A 104 -4.45 -21.91 -24.49
CA TRP A 104 -5.69 -21.68 -23.73
C TRP A 104 -6.01 -20.18 -23.56
N ALA A 105 -4.99 -19.36 -23.27
CA ALA A 105 -5.16 -17.92 -23.11
C ALA A 105 -5.56 -17.22 -24.43
N GLN A 106 -5.07 -17.70 -25.58
CA GLN A 106 -5.46 -17.17 -26.89
C GLN A 106 -6.91 -17.53 -27.27
N SER A 107 -7.38 -18.74 -26.94
CA SER A 107 -8.77 -19.13 -27.24
C SER A 107 -9.79 -18.46 -26.32
N ALA A 108 -9.44 -18.16 -25.07
CA ALA A 108 -10.36 -17.57 -24.09
C ALA A 108 -10.59 -16.05 -24.26
N LEU A 109 -9.64 -15.33 -24.87
CA LEU A 109 -9.67 -13.85 -24.93
C LEU A 109 -10.20 -13.28 -26.25
N PHE A 110 -10.30 -14.06 -27.32
CA PHE A 110 -10.68 -13.57 -28.65
C PHE A 110 -12.03 -14.12 -29.12
N GLY A 111 -13.11 -13.69 -28.46
CA GLY A 111 -14.46 -13.80 -29.01
C GLY A 111 -14.67 -12.82 -30.18
N PRO A 112 -15.44 -13.18 -31.23
CA PRO A 112 -15.59 -12.34 -32.42
C PRO A 112 -16.70 -11.30 -32.22
N ALA A 113 -16.43 -10.19 -31.54
CA ALA A 113 -17.22 -8.96 -31.72
C ALA A 113 -16.63 -7.75 -30.98
N ILE A 114 -16.39 -6.68 -31.75
CA ILE A 114 -16.12 -5.29 -31.34
C ILE A 114 -14.66 -5.00 -30.91
N LEU A 115 -13.76 -5.08 -31.89
CA LEU A 115 -12.44 -4.44 -31.82
C LEU A 115 -12.57 -2.94 -32.13
N ALA A 116 -12.73 -2.11 -31.10
CA ALA A 116 -12.22 -0.75 -31.20
C ALA A 116 -10.69 -0.86 -31.33
N PRO A 117 -10.02 -0.11 -32.23
CA PRO A 117 -8.57 -0.15 -32.34
C PRO A 117 -8.01 0.33 -31.00
N PHE A 118 -7.54 -0.62 -30.20
CA PHE A 118 -6.74 -0.33 -29.03
C PHE A 118 -5.48 0.33 -29.57
N VAL A 119 -5.43 1.66 -29.53
CA VAL A 119 -4.25 2.43 -29.90
C VAL A 119 -3.19 2.04 -28.86
N PHE A 120 -2.39 1.04 -29.22
CA PHE A 120 -1.27 0.56 -28.43
C PHE A 120 -0.30 1.73 -28.32
N MET A 121 -0.43 2.50 -27.24
CA MET A 121 0.47 3.59 -26.97
C MET A 121 1.82 2.95 -26.66
N PRO A 122 2.85 3.14 -27.52
CA PRO A 122 4.11 2.44 -27.34
C PRO A 122 4.68 2.76 -25.96
N PRO A 123 5.28 1.78 -25.27
CA PRO A 123 5.88 2.02 -23.98
C PRO A 123 6.88 3.17 -24.09
N ARG A 124 6.79 4.14 -23.17
CA ARG A 124 7.72 5.27 -23.16
C ARG A 124 9.13 4.71 -23.02
N LYS A 125 10.02 5.09 -23.95
CA LYS A 125 11.43 4.69 -23.87
C LYS A 125 11.98 5.09 -22.50
N PRO A 126 12.73 4.20 -21.82
CA PRO A 126 13.35 4.55 -20.54
C PRO A 126 14.26 5.77 -20.76
N LYS A 127 14.24 6.68 -19.78
CA LYS A 127 15.15 7.83 -19.76
C LYS A 127 16.59 7.34 -19.94
N THR A 128 17.33 7.96 -20.86
CA THR A 128 18.75 7.68 -21.07
C THR A 128 19.55 8.05 -19.82
N ALA A 129 20.69 7.39 -19.60
CA ALA A 129 21.58 7.71 -18.47
C ALA A 129 22.00 9.19 -18.46
N GLN A 130 22.19 9.79 -19.65
CA GLN A 130 22.46 11.22 -19.82
C GLN A 130 21.35 12.09 -19.22
N SER A 131 20.09 11.81 -19.53
CA SER A 131 18.97 12.58 -18.97
C SER A 131 18.86 12.49 -17.44
N LYS A 132 19.25 11.35 -16.84
CA LYS A 132 19.30 11.22 -15.38
C LYS A 132 20.42 12.08 -14.77
N ALA A 133 21.59 12.11 -15.39
CA ALA A 133 22.70 12.95 -14.96
C ALA A 133 22.36 14.45 -15.09
N GLU A 134 21.70 14.85 -16.17
CA GLU A 134 21.21 16.22 -16.36
C GLU A 134 20.17 16.61 -15.30
N ASP A 135 19.22 15.73 -14.99
CA ASP A 135 18.23 15.97 -13.93
C ASP A 135 18.90 16.15 -12.55
N ALA A 136 19.95 15.37 -12.24
CA ALA A 136 20.71 15.50 -11.01
C ALA A 136 21.51 16.82 -10.94
N ALA A 137 22.15 17.23 -12.05
CA ALA A 137 22.85 18.51 -12.14
C ALA A 137 21.89 19.70 -11.96
N ARG A 138 20.68 19.63 -12.55
CA ARG A 138 19.63 20.65 -12.36
C ARG A 138 19.17 20.76 -10.91
N GLU A 139 19.02 19.64 -10.21
CA GLU A 139 18.65 19.65 -8.80
C GLU A 139 19.78 20.24 -7.94
N ALA A 140 21.06 19.93 -8.24
CA ALA A 140 22.20 20.54 -7.56
C ALA A 140 22.21 22.08 -7.68
N TRP A 141 22.00 22.62 -8.89
CA TRP A 141 21.84 24.07 -9.09
C TRP A 141 20.64 24.64 -8.33
N THR A 142 19.56 23.88 -8.25
CA THR A 142 18.36 24.31 -7.50
C THR A 142 18.65 24.44 -6.01
N GLN A 143 19.39 23.49 -5.43
CA GLN A 143 19.82 23.55 -4.04
C GLN A 143 20.80 24.70 -3.80
N GLU A 144 21.77 24.89 -4.69
CA GLU A 144 22.72 26.00 -4.61
C GLU A 144 22.00 27.36 -4.64
N ALA A 145 21.02 27.52 -5.54
CA ALA A 145 20.20 28.73 -5.61
C ALA A 145 19.41 28.99 -4.30
N ILE A 146 18.86 27.94 -3.68
CA ILE A 146 18.17 28.06 -2.38
C ILE A 146 19.15 28.48 -1.29
N THR A 147 20.35 27.90 -1.26
CA THR A 147 21.37 28.27 -0.28
C THR A 147 21.84 29.71 -0.43
N ALA A 148 22.00 30.19 -1.67
CA ALA A 148 22.36 31.58 -1.96
C ALA A 148 21.26 32.57 -1.53
N VAL A 149 19.98 32.22 -1.80
CA VAL A 149 18.84 33.03 -1.35
C VAL A 149 18.77 33.06 0.18
N ALA A 150 18.96 31.92 0.85
CA ALA A 150 18.98 31.86 2.31
C ALA A 150 20.16 32.65 2.92
N ALA A 151 21.35 32.57 2.31
CA ALA A 151 22.54 33.30 2.75
C ALA A 151 22.39 34.83 2.64
N SER A 152 21.56 35.31 1.70
CA SER A 152 21.29 36.75 1.55
C SER A 152 20.52 37.37 2.73
N GLY A 153 19.93 36.54 3.59
CA GLY A 153 19.11 36.99 4.71
C GLY A 153 17.70 37.43 4.31
N LEU A 154 16.93 37.79 5.34
CA LEU A 154 15.54 38.22 5.23
C LEU A 154 15.43 39.71 5.56
N THR A 155 14.57 40.42 4.85
CA THR A 155 14.16 41.79 5.20
C THR A 155 13.33 41.78 6.48
N PRO A 156 13.10 42.94 7.13
CA PRO A 156 12.18 43.04 8.28
C PRO A 156 10.74 42.57 7.96
N SER A 157 10.36 42.55 6.68
CA SER A 157 9.08 42.04 6.18
C SER A 157 9.05 40.53 5.92
N GLY A 158 10.14 39.81 6.21
CA GLY A 158 10.26 38.36 6.03
C GLY A 158 10.44 37.92 4.57
N ARG A 159 10.82 38.82 3.66
CA ARG A 159 11.12 38.49 2.26
C ARG A 159 12.63 38.32 2.09
N PRO A 160 13.12 37.43 1.22
CA PRO A 160 14.55 37.29 1.00
C PRO A 160 15.09 38.58 0.34
N VAL A 161 16.26 39.04 0.80
CA VAL A 161 16.95 40.21 0.22
C VAL A 161 17.30 39.91 -1.24
N PHE A 162 17.80 38.70 -1.51
CA PHE A 162 18.00 38.21 -2.86
C PHE A 162 16.71 37.58 -3.39
N SER A 163 16.03 38.27 -4.32
CA SER A 163 14.73 37.82 -4.82
C SER A 163 14.82 36.46 -5.53
N LEU A 164 13.81 35.60 -5.33
CA LEU A 164 13.72 34.29 -5.98
C LEU A 164 13.78 34.38 -7.53
N ARG A 165 13.27 35.46 -8.12
CA ARG A 165 13.33 35.67 -9.57
C ARG A 165 14.74 35.98 -10.07
N ALA A 166 15.51 36.75 -9.29
CA ALA A 166 16.91 37.05 -9.60
C ALA A 166 17.77 35.78 -9.49
N ALA A 167 17.59 35.00 -8.41
CA ALA A 167 18.26 33.71 -8.25
C ALA A 167 17.93 32.75 -9.39
N ALA A 168 16.65 32.60 -9.75
CA ALA A 168 16.22 31.76 -10.86
C ALA A 168 16.92 32.13 -12.19
N LYS A 169 17.10 33.43 -12.46
CA LYS A 169 17.82 33.90 -13.65
C LYS A 169 19.32 33.61 -13.58
N GLN A 170 19.96 33.82 -12.42
CA GLN A 170 21.39 33.60 -12.22
C GLN A 170 21.78 32.13 -12.36
N TYR A 171 20.97 31.22 -11.82
CA TYR A 171 21.22 29.78 -11.85
C TYR A 171 20.55 29.07 -13.04
N ASN A 172 19.90 29.81 -13.95
CA ASN A 172 19.20 29.28 -15.12
C ASN A 172 18.14 28.21 -14.77
N ILE A 173 17.31 28.49 -13.76
CA ILE A 173 16.26 27.59 -13.25
C ILE A 173 14.91 28.25 -13.48
N SER A 174 13.87 27.45 -13.74
CA SER A 174 12.51 27.97 -13.75
C SER A 174 12.13 28.57 -12.38
N SER A 175 11.61 29.79 -12.38
CA SER A 175 11.17 30.48 -11.17
C SER A 175 10.10 29.70 -10.41
N THR A 176 9.23 28.97 -11.12
CA THR A 176 8.20 28.09 -10.52
C THR A 176 8.83 26.94 -9.75
N THR A 177 9.89 26.33 -10.28
CA THR A 177 10.62 25.23 -9.60
C THR A 177 11.29 25.74 -8.33
N LEU A 178 12.00 26.86 -8.41
CA LEU A 178 12.67 27.44 -7.26
C LEU A 178 11.68 27.87 -6.17
N THR A 179 10.55 28.48 -6.56
CA THR A 179 9.49 28.88 -5.62
C THR A 179 8.83 27.66 -4.95
N ALA A 180 8.59 26.60 -5.71
CA ALA A 180 8.06 25.34 -5.17
C ALA A 180 9.00 24.74 -4.12
N ARG A 181 10.31 24.71 -4.41
CA ARG A 181 11.32 24.20 -3.48
C ARG A 181 11.49 25.08 -2.25
N TRP A 182 11.47 26.40 -2.41
CA TRP A 182 11.48 27.36 -1.31
C TRP A 182 10.29 27.18 -0.35
N ASN A 183 9.12 26.82 -0.90
CA ASN A 183 7.93 26.47 -0.11
C ASN A 183 7.92 25.01 0.36
N SER A 184 9.11 24.41 0.52
CA SER A 184 9.32 23.05 1.03
C SER A 184 8.64 21.93 0.23
N ARG A 185 8.42 22.08 -1.08
CA ARG A 185 8.01 20.93 -1.91
C ARG A 185 9.21 20.01 -2.15
N THR A 186 9.10 18.79 -1.63
CA THR A 186 10.10 17.73 -1.83
C THR A 186 10.29 17.38 -3.30
N THR A 187 11.49 16.90 -3.62
CA THR A 187 11.79 16.40 -4.96
C THR A 187 11.00 15.11 -5.22
N ARG A 188 10.82 14.77 -6.51
CA ARG A 188 10.20 13.49 -6.85
C ARG A 188 11.00 12.31 -6.27
N VAL A 189 12.32 12.42 -6.24
CA VAL A 189 13.23 11.40 -5.72
C VAL A 189 13.05 11.26 -4.20
N GLU A 190 13.15 12.36 -3.46
CA GLU A 190 12.90 12.38 -2.00
C GLU A 190 11.51 11.85 -1.66
N SER A 191 10.48 12.34 -2.37
CA SER A 191 9.11 11.89 -2.15
C SER A 191 8.92 10.40 -2.44
N HIS A 192 9.74 9.81 -3.32
CA HIS A 192 9.72 8.37 -3.56
C HIS A 192 10.40 7.61 -2.43
N VAL A 193 11.53 8.11 -1.93
CA VAL A 193 12.23 7.54 -0.76
C VAL A 193 11.33 7.57 0.47
N GLU A 194 10.66 8.69 0.75
CA GLU A 194 9.71 8.83 1.87
C GLU A 194 8.49 7.90 1.75
N ARG A 195 8.15 7.48 0.52
CA ARG A 195 7.04 6.56 0.26
C ARG A 195 7.46 5.09 0.31
N GLN A 196 8.76 4.79 0.27
CA GLN A 196 9.25 3.42 0.43
C GLN A 196 9.13 3.02 1.90
N LYS A 197 8.45 1.90 2.14
CA LYS A 197 8.36 1.32 3.48
C LYS A 197 9.68 0.65 3.91
N LEU A 198 10.40 0.10 2.94
CA LEU A 198 11.68 -0.57 3.15
C LEU A 198 12.81 0.44 2.96
N SER A 199 13.78 0.40 3.87
CA SER A 199 15.06 1.09 3.65
C SER A 199 15.85 0.41 2.51
N PRO A 200 16.80 1.12 1.87
CA PRO A 200 17.62 0.55 0.79
C PRO A 200 18.37 -0.73 1.21
N ALA A 201 18.83 -0.82 2.45
CA ALA A 201 19.48 -2.02 2.98
C ALA A 201 18.49 -3.19 3.10
N GLN A 202 17.27 -2.93 3.56
CA GLN A 202 16.21 -3.94 3.65
C GLN A 202 15.74 -4.41 2.27
N GLU A 203 15.66 -3.51 1.28
CA GLU A 203 15.36 -3.87 -0.10
C GLU A 203 16.43 -4.80 -0.70
N LEU A 204 17.71 -4.62 -0.34
CA LEU A 204 18.78 -5.53 -0.76
C LEU A 204 18.59 -6.93 -0.17
N VAL A 205 18.28 -7.05 1.12
CA VAL A 205 17.97 -8.34 1.75
C VAL A 205 16.77 -9.01 1.08
N LEU A 206 15.69 -8.27 0.83
CA LEU A 206 14.51 -8.79 0.11
C LEU A 206 14.88 -9.26 -1.30
N LYS A 207 15.70 -8.50 -2.01
CA LYS A 207 16.16 -8.82 -3.37
C LYS A 207 17.04 -10.07 -3.38
N GLU A 208 17.94 -10.23 -2.41
CA GLU A 208 18.78 -11.42 -2.26
C GLU A 208 17.94 -12.65 -1.96
N TRP A 209 16.97 -12.54 -1.06
CA TRP A 209 16.02 -13.62 -0.77
C TRP A 209 15.23 -14.03 -2.02
N ILE A 210 14.69 -13.07 -2.80
CA ILE A 210 13.99 -13.35 -4.07
C ILE A 210 14.89 -14.12 -5.04
N LYS A 211 16.17 -13.73 -5.17
CA LYS A 211 17.13 -14.43 -6.03
C LYS A 211 17.35 -15.87 -5.56
N VAL A 212 17.54 -16.09 -4.25
CA VAL A 212 17.73 -17.43 -3.67
C VAL A 212 16.52 -18.31 -3.94
N MET A 213 15.31 -17.78 -3.79
CA MET A 213 14.06 -18.52 -4.07
C MET A 213 13.91 -18.84 -5.56
N GLY A 214 14.32 -17.93 -6.44
CA GLY A 214 14.39 -18.16 -7.89
C GLY A 214 15.36 -19.27 -8.28
N VAL A 215 16.56 -19.30 -7.68
CA VAL A 215 17.55 -20.37 -7.89
C VAL A 215 17.02 -21.73 -7.42
N ARG A 216 16.20 -21.75 -6.36
CA ARG A 216 15.54 -22.97 -5.85
C ARG A 216 14.35 -23.42 -6.69
N GLY A 217 13.96 -22.68 -7.73
CA GLY A 217 12.79 -22.98 -8.55
C GLY A 217 11.46 -22.80 -7.82
N VAL A 218 11.44 -22.11 -6.67
CA VAL A 218 10.20 -21.88 -5.91
C VAL A 218 9.44 -20.72 -6.54
N PRO A 219 8.20 -20.91 -7.02
CA PRO A 219 7.41 -19.83 -7.59
C PRO A 219 7.06 -18.81 -6.50
N LEU A 220 7.50 -17.57 -6.69
CA LEU A 220 7.21 -16.48 -5.76
C LEU A 220 5.88 -15.82 -6.08
N THR A 221 4.94 -15.93 -5.15
CA THR A 221 3.71 -15.14 -5.19
C THR A 221 3.97 -13.74 -4.62
N MET A 222 3.20 -12.76 -5.10
CA MET A 222 3.29 -11.38 -4.56
C MET A 222 2.94 -11.32 -3.06
N THR A 223 2.11 -12.25 -2.58
CA THR A 223 1.78 -12.37 -1.16
C THR A 223 2.98 -12.83 -0.34
N ALA A 224 3.72 -13.85 -0.78
CA ALA A 224 4.92 -14.32 -0.08
C ALA A 224 6.01 -13.23 -0.02
N VAL A 225 6.19 -12.47 -1.11
CA VAL A 225 7.12 -11.33 -1.14
C VAL A 225 6.68 -10.23 -0.15
N ALA A 226 5.39 -9.92 -0.09
CA ALA A 226 4.86 -8.93 0.85
C ALA A 226 4.99 -9.38 2.32
N GLU A 227 4.72 -10.64 2.62
CA GLU A 227 4.89 -11.22 3.96
C GLU A 227 6.35 -11.16 4.41
N TYR A 228 7.28 -11.56 3.55
CA TYR A 228 8.71 -11.50 3.86
C TYR A 228 9.20 -10.05 4.02
N ALA A 229 8.71 -9.13 3.19
CA ALA A 229 8.98 -7.71 3.35
C ALA A 229 8.51 -7.17 4.71
N SER A 230 7.30 -7.52 5.16
CA SER A 230 6.81 -7.12 6.49
C SER A 230 7.68 -7.67 7.62
N VAL A 231 8.19 -8.91 7.50
CA VAL A 231 9.13 -9.49 8.46
C VAL A 231 10.44 -8.69 8.52
N ILE A 232 10.99 -8.27 7.38
CA ILE A 232 12.23 -7.47 7.32
C ILE A 232 12.04 -6.08 7.94
N VAL A 233 10.87 -5.45 7.74
CA VAL A 233 10.56 -4.16 8.35
C VAL A 233 10.38 -4.29 9.87
N GLY A 234 10.08 -5.50 10.36
CA GLY A 234 9.66 -5.72 11.74
C GLY A 234 8.22 -5.28 11.98
N GLU A 235 7.40 -5.20 10.93
CA GLU A 235 5.95 -4.98 11.10
C GLU A 235 5.36 -6.24 11.74
N GLU A 236 4.90 -6.14 12.99
CA GLU A 236 4.19 -7.25 13.61
C GLU A 236 2.88 -7.50 12.84
N LYS A 237 2.63 -8.77 12.51
CA LYS A 237 1.35 -9.17 11.91
C LYS A 237 0.22 -8.79 12.88
N ILE A 238 -0.79 -8.09 12.37
CA ILE A 238 -1.98 -7.79 13.18
C ILE A 238 -2.73 -9.11 13.41
N THR A 239 -2.72 -9.56 14.65
CA THR A 239 -3.46 -10.70 15.17
C THR A 239 -4.69 -10.21 15.94
N LYS A 240 -5.62 -11.12 16.26
CA LYS A 240 -6.79 -10.79 17.08
C LYS A 240 -6.39 -10.19 18.45
N TYR A 241 -5.23 -10.57 18.98
CA TYR A 241 -4.77 -10.18 20.31
C TYR A 241 -4.14 -8.78 20.33
N ASN A 242 -3.39 -8.39 19.29
CA ASN A 242 -2.76 -7.07 19.21
C ASN A 242 -3.65 -6.01 18.52
N LEU A 243 -4.72 -6.43 17.83
CA LEU A 243 -5.64 -5.53 17.13
C LEU A 243 -6.17 -4.37 18.01
N PRO A 244 -6.58 -4.57 19.28
CA PRO A 244 -7.02 -3.47 20.13
C PRO A 244 -5.93 -2.41 20.33
N THR A 245 -4.68 -2.83 20.56
CA THR A 245 -3.52 -1.93 20.74
C THR A 245 -3.26 -1.12 19.47
N TYR A 246 -3.25 -1.77 18.30
CA TYR A 246 -3.10 -1.09 17.02
C TYR A 246 -4.26 -0.12 16.74
N TYR A 247 -5.50 -0.49 17.08
CA TYR A 247 -6.65 0.38 16.92
C TYR A 247 -6.56 1.62 17.82
N HIS A 248 -6.17 1.47 19.09
CA HIS A 248 -6.02 2.59 20.01
C HIS A 248 -4.97 3.59 19.52
N THR A 249 -3.78 3.11 19.14
CA THR A 249 -2.71 3.97 18.62
C THR A 249 -3.10 4.65 17.30
N ALA A 250 -3.77 3.94 16.39
CA ALA A 250 -4.28 4.52 15.15
C ALA A 250 -5.36 5.59 15.40
N ARG A 251 -6.26 5.34 16.36
CA ARG A 251 -7.32 6.29 16.75
C ARG A 251 -6.74 7.57 17.32
N GLU A 252 -5.76 7.48 18.22
CA GLU A 252 -5.08 8.66 18.79
C GLU A 252 -4.41 9.50 17.71
N LYS A 253 -3.74 8.87 16.76
CA LYS A 253 -3.11 9.55 15.62
C LYS A 253 -4.14 10.21 14.69
N ALA A 254 -5.28 9.56 14.45
CA ALA A 254 -6.31 10.07 13.54
C ALA A 254 -7.13 11.22 14.16
N MET A 255 -7.40 11.16 15.46
CA MET A 255 -8.25 12.11 16.20
C MET A 255 -7.50 13.37 16.62
N THR A 256 -6.87 14.06 15.65
CA THR A 256 -6.22 15.35 15.92
C THR A 256 -7.27 16.44 16.21
N PRO A 257 -6.97 17.45 17.06
CA PRO A 257 -7.89 18.57 17.31
C PRO A 257 -8.36 19.26 16.04
N LYS A 258 -7.49 19.32 15.02
CA LYS A 258 -7.82 19.89 13.71
C LYS A 258 -8.85 19.05 12.95
N THR A 259 -8.71 17.73 12.96
CA THR A 259 -9.70 16.81 12.36
C THR A 259 -11.04 16.94 13.06
N ILE A 260 -11.05 16.99 14.39
CA ILE A 260 -12.26 17.14 15.22
C ILE A 260 -12.95 18.49 14.91
N GLN A 261 -12.20 19.60 14.91
CA GLN A 261 -12.74 20.92 14.56
C GLN A 261 -13.32 20.96 13.14
N SER A 262 -12.65 20.32 12.17
CA SER A 262 -13.15 20.23 10.80
C SER A 262 -14.45 19.43 10.72
N ALA A 263 -14.56 18.33 11.46
CA ALA A 263 -15.78 17.54 11.55
C ALA A 263 -16.92 18.37 12.18
N PHE A 264 -16.65 19.08 13.29
CA PHE A 264 -17.65 19.93 13.94
C PHE A 264 -18.11 21.09 13.07
N ARG A 265 -17.20 21.70 12.29
CA ARG A 265 -17.57 22.71 11.29
C ARG A 265 -18.51 22.15 10.23
N SER A 266 -18.24 20.92 9.77
CA SER A 266 -19.06 20.27 8.75
C SER A 266 -20.47 19.93 9.26
N CYS A 267 -20.59 19.59 10.55
CA CYS A 267 -21.88 19.35 11.21
C CYS A 267 -22.60 20.63 11.65
N GLY A 268 -22.02 21.82 11.43
CA GLY A 268 -22.58 23.09 11.92
C GLY A 268 -22.51 23.29 13.44
N ILE A 269 -21.76 22.43 14.14
CA ILE A 269 -21.53 22.52 15.59
C ILE A 269 -20.48 23.59 15.91
N PHE A 270 -19.54 23.86 14.99
CA PHE A 270 -18.48 24.86 15.15
C PHE A 270 -18.54 25.96 14.08
N PRO A 271 -18.45 27.26 14.45
CA PRO A 271 -18.28 27.77 15.82
C PRO A 271 -19.54 27.54 16.66
N PHE A 272 -19.33 27.10 17.91
CA PHE A 272 -20.44 26.81 18.82
C PHE A 272 -21.18 28.11 19.14
N ASN A 273 -22.40 28.23 18.63
CA ASN A 273 -23.26 29.38 18.93
C ASN A 273 -24.25 28.95 20.01
N ARG A 274 -23.91 29.28 21.28
CA ARG A 274 -24.72 28.89 22.45
C ARG A 274 -26.18 29.35 22.32
N ASN A 275 -26.44 30.44 21.60
CA ASN A 275 -27.77 31.01 21.40
C ASN A 275 -28.70 30.17 20.49
N ILE A 276 -28.19 29.10 19.85
CA ILE A 276 -29.00 28.21 18.99
C ILE A 276 -29.55 27.02 19.78
N ILE A 277 -28.90 26.63 20.88
CA ILE A 277 -29.34 25.52 21.72
C ILE A 277 -30.11 26.14 22.88
N GLU A 278 -31.43 26.00 22.86
CA GLU A 278 -32.25 26.36 24.01
C GLU A 278 -31.91 25.40 25.16
N ASP A 279 -31.44 25.95 26.27
CA ASP A 279 -31.23 25.17 27.49
C ASP A 279 -32.62 24.81 28.06
N ASP A 280 -33.11 23.61 27.78
CA ASP A 280 -34.34 23.07 28.39
C ASP A 280 -34.18 22.83 29.92
N ALA A 281 -33.11 23.33 30.53
CA ALA A 281 -32.80 23.19 31.95
C ALA A 281 -33.86 23.82 32.87
N ASP A 282 -34.66 24.76 32.35
CA ASP A 282 -35.75 25.42 33.10
C ASP A 282 -37.09 24.65 33.05
N LYS A 283 -37.13 23.46 32.42
CA LYS A 283 -38.35 22.62 32.28
C LYS A 283 -38.41 21.41 33.22
N LEU A 284 -37.53 21.31 34.21
CA LEU A 284 -37.51 20.26 35.25
C LEU A 284 -37.89 20.84 36.62
#